data_AF-A0A536YD61-F1
#
_entry.id   AF-A0A536YD61-F1
#
_cell.length_a   1.000
_cell.length_b   1.000
_cell.length_c   1.000
_cell.angle_alpha   90.00
_cell.angle_beta   90.00
_cell.angle_gamma   90.00
#
_symmetry.space_group_name_H-M   'P 1'
#
loop_
_entity.id
_entity.type
_entity.pdbx_description
1 polymer ?
#
loop_
_entity_poly.entity_id
_entity_poly.type
_entity_poly.pdbx_seq_one_letter_code
_entity_poly.pdbx_strand_id
1 'polypeptide(L)'
;MKPEFAAVPPAVRKLSLRERRRAVNAIVEARFSVAAFEQVRRGNAEYWDSPRNDMARGIYGQAMREKQRLAQASDAQLLAEIAAAGA
;
A
#
# COMPACT_ATOMS: atom_id res chain seq x y z
N MET A 1 2.29 -31.60 38.36
CA MET A 1 3.02 -30.84 37.33
C MET A 1 2.23 -30.90 36.04
N LYS A 2 1.62 -29.80 35.58
CA LYS A 2 0.98 -29.72 34.27
C LYS A 2 1.98 -29.06 33.30
N PRO A 3 2.18 -29.57 32.07
CA PRO A 3 3.02 -28.89 31.12
C PRO A 3 2.27 -27.65 30.62
N GLU A 4 2.83 -26.50 30.92
CA GLU A 4 2.43 -25.20 30.40
C GLU A 4 2.90 -25.18 28.94
N PHE A 5 2.01 -25.55 28.01
CA PHE A 5 2.26 -25.37 26.59
C PHE A 5 2.30 -23.86 26.34
N ALA A 6 3.50 -23.28 26.35
CA ALA A 6 3.74 -21.94 25.85
C ALA A 6 3.13 -21.87 24.45
N ALA A 7 2.08 -21.06 24.29
CA ALA A 7 1.42 -20.85 23.02
C ALA A 7 2.49 -20.36 22.03
N VAL A 8 2.83 -21.20 21.05
CA VAL A 8 3.70 -20.81 19.95
C VAL A 8 3.02 -19.61 19.30
N PRO A 9 3.65 -18.41 19.27
CA PRO A 9 3.03 -17.26 18.63
C PRO A 9 2.72 -17.66 17.19
N PRO A 10 1.52 -17.32 16.66
CA PRO A 10 1.13 -17.73 15.32
C PRO A 10 2.23 -17.33 14.35
N ALA A 11 2.74 -18.31 13.59
CA ALA A 11 3.77 -18.07 12.61
C ALA A 11 3.26 -17.02 11.63
N VAL A 12 3.80 -15.79 11.72
CA VAL A 12 3.43 -14.71 10.81
C VAL A 12 3.78 -15.18 9.41
N ARG A 13 2.75 -15.33 8.57
CA ARG A 13 2.91 -15.72 7.17
C ARG A 13 3.92 -14.78 6.50
N LYS A 14 5.01 -15.35 6.01
CA LYS A 14 6.00 -14.64 5.21
C LYS A 14 5.45 -14.43 3.80
N LEU A 15 5.60 -13.22 3.29
CA LEU A 15 5.19 -12.88 1.93
C LEU A 15 6.41 -12.98 1.00
N SER A 16 6.23 -13.62 -0.15
CA SER A 16 7.20 -13.50 -1.24
C SER A 16 7.30 -12.05 -1.72
N LEU A 17 8.40 -11.70 -2.41
CA LEU A 17 8.58 -10.36 -2.99
C LEU A 17 7.41 -9.97 -3.92
N ARG A 18 6.88 -10.93 -4.68
CA ARG A 18 5.72 -10.71 -5.56
C ARG A 18 4.45 -10.41 -4.78
N GLU A 19 4.19 -11.16 -3.71
CA GLU A 19 3.05 -10.91 -2.83
C GLU A 19 3.18 -9.58 -2.09
N ARG A 20 4.37 -9.24 -1.58
CA ARG A 20 4.63 -7.92 -0.97
C ARG A 20 4.30 -6.79 -1.95
N ARG A 21 4.80 -6.88 -3.19
CA ARG A 21 4.52 -5.86 -4.22
C ARG A 21 3.03 -5.74 -4.53
N ARG A 22 2.31 -6.86 -4.62
CA ARG A 22 0.86 -6.86 -4.82
C ARG A 22 0.12 -6.25 -3.64
N ALA A 23 0.49 -6.62 -2.41
CA ALA A 23 -0.08 -6.07 -1.18
C ALA A 23 0.06 -4.55 -1.11
N VAL A 24 1.28 -4.04 -1.31
CA VAL A 24 1.57 -2.60 -1.31
C VAL A 24 0.72 -1.89 -2.36
N ASN A 25 0.66 -2.42 -3.59
CA ASN A 25 -0.13 -1.81 -4.66
C ASN A 25 -1.64 -1.82 -4.33
N ALA A 26 -2.17 -2.92 -3.79
CA ALA A 26 -3.58 -3.03 -3.44
C ALA A 26 -3.97 -2.04 -2.33
N ILE A 27 -3.15 -1.94 -1.27
CA ILE A 27 -3.39 -0.99 -0.17
C ILE A 27 -3.37 0.46 -0.68
N VAL A 28 -2.37 0.81 -1.51
CA VAL A 28 -2.24 2.16 -2.06
C VAL A 28 -3.39 2.49 -3.01
N GLU A 29 -3.82 1.53 -3.83
CA GLU A 29 -4.95 1.70 -4.73
C GLU A 29 -6.26 1.90 -3.97
N ALA A 30 -6.52 1.09 -2.94
CA ALA A 30 -7.71 1.21 -2.10
C ALA A 30 -7.80 2.57 -1.38
N ARG A 31 -6.67 3.17 -1.01
CA ARG A 31 -6.62 4.45 -0.27
C ARG A 31 -6.66 5.68 -1.15
N PHE A 32 -6.05 5.62 -2.34
CA PHE A 32 -5.79 6.82 -3.14
C PHE A 32 -6.24 6.73 -4.59
N SER A 33 -6.75 5.58 -5.06
CA SER A 33 -7.13 5.37 -6.47
C SER A 33 -6.02 5.78 -7.45
N VAL A 34 -4.78 5.36 -7.16
CA VAL A 34 -3.57 5.81 -7.88
C VAL A 34 -3.63 5.53 -9.37
N ALA A 35 -4.31 4.46 -9.80
CA ALA A 35 -4.51 4.16 -11.21
C ALA A 35 -5.16 5.32 -11.98
N ALA A 36 -6.12 6.03 -11.37
CA ALA A 36 -6.78 7.18 -12.01
C ALA A 36 -5.80 8.35 -12.23
N PHE A 37 -4.93 8.64 -11.25
CA PHE A 37 -3.91 9.68 -11.39
C PHE A 37 -2.85 9.32 -12.44
N GLU A 38 -2.41 8.05 -12.47
CA GLU A 38 -1.46 7.56 -13.48
C GLU A 38 -2.04 7.68 -14.90
N GLN A 39 -3.34 7.42 -15.06
CA GLN A 39 -4.02 7.57 -16.36
C GLN A 39 -4.03 9.03 -16.81
N VAL A 40 -4.38 9.96 -15.93
CA VAL A 40 -4.36 11.41 -16.24
C VAL A 40 -2.95 11.87 -16.57
N ARG A 41 -1.95 11.48 -15.77
CA ARG A 41 -0.54 11.85 -15.99
C ARG A 41 -0.01 11.38 -17.35
N ARG A 42 -0.39 10.18 -17.77
CA ARG A 42 0.03 9.61 -19.07
C ARG A 42 -0.75 10.17 -20.24
N GLY A 43 -2.05 10.45 -20.05
CA GLY A 43 -2.93 10.94 -21.11
C GLY A 43 -2.77 12.43 -21.40
N ASN A 44 -2.40 13.24 -20.41
CA ASN A 44 -2.20 14.67 -20.58
C ASN A 44 -1.18 15.24 -19.55
N ALA A 45 0.11 15.17 -19.91
CA ALA A 45 1.20 15.64 -19.05
C ALA A 45 1.12 17.15 -18.77
N GLU A 46 0.75 17.96 -19.77
CA GLU A 46 0.63 19.41 -19.61
C GLU A 46 -0.47 19.78 -18.60
N TYR A 47 -1.63 19.13 -18.69
CA TYR A 47 -2.69 19.30 -17.70
C TYR A 47 -2.26 18.82 -16.32
N TRP A 48 -1.56 17.67 -16.24
CA TRP A 48 -1.07 17.12 -14.99
C TRP A 48 -0.17 18.09 -14.23
N ASP A 49 0.73 18.77 -14.94
CA ASP A 49 1.68 19.73 -14.36
C ASP A 49 1.08 21.12 -14.13
N SER A 50 -0.13 21.38 -14.63
CA SER A 50 -0.80 22.66 -14.48
C SER A 50 -1.24 22.94 -13.03
N PRO A 51 -1.36 24.22 -12.63
CA PRO A 51 -1.89 24.60 -11.32
C PRO A 51 -3.32 24.09 -11.05
N ARG A 52 -4.10 23.82 -12.11
CA ARG A 52 -5.48 23.28 -11.98
C ARG A 52 -5.49 21.88 -11.38
N ASN A 53 -4.37 21.17 -11.45
CA ASN A 53 -4.24 19.81 -10.98
C ASN A 53 -3.41 19.70 -9.68
N ASP A 54 -3.17 20.82 -8.99
CA ASP A 54 -2.28 20.86 -7.81
C ASP A 54 -2.76 19.96 -6.67
N MET A 55 -4.07 19.94 -6.41
CA MET A 55 -4.67 19.04 -5.42
C MET A 55 -4.42 17.56 -5.77
N ALA A 56 -4.63 17.17 -7.03
CA ALA A 56 -4.41 15.79 -7.47
C ALA A 56 -2.93 15.39 -7.39
N ARG A 57 -2.00 16.30 -7.72
CA ARG A 57 -0.56 16.08 -7.52
C ARG A 57 -0.21 15.94 -6.04
N GLY A 58 -0.85 16.71 -5.16
CA GLY A 58 -0.73 16.59 -3.71
C GLY A 58 -1.12 15.22 -3.19
N ILE A 59 -2.30 14.72 -3.59
CA ILE A 59 -2.80 13.39 -3.23
C ILE A 59 -1.88 12.29 -3.80
N TYR A 60 -1.45 12.41 -5.07
CA TYR A 60 -0.51 11.47 -5.67
C TYR A 60 0.83 11.44 -4.93
N GLY A 61 1.34 12.59 -4.50
CA GLY A 61 2.54 12.69 -3.66
C GLY A 61 2.38 12.00 -2.31
N GLN A 62 1.21 12.13 -1.68
CA GLN A 62 0.87 11.37 -0.46
C GLN A 62 0.84 9.86 -0.73
N ALA A 63 0.23 9.44 -1.84
CA ALA A 63 0.17 8.03 -2.23
C ALA A 63 1.57 7.42 -2.46
N MET A 64 2.50 8.17 -3.06
CA MET A 64 3.87 7.71 -3.27
C MET A 64 4.67 7.60 -1.97
N ARG A 65 4.49 8.54 -1.03
CA ARG A 65 5.10 8.45 0.31
C ARG A 65 4.55 7.23 1.07
N GLU A 66 3.25 7.00 0.99
CA GLU A 66 2.62 5.84 1.61
C GLU A 66 3.14 4.53 1.00
N LYS A 67 3.26 4.47 -0.32
CA LYS A 67 3.86 3.32 -1.02
C LYS A 67 5.28 3.03 -0.52
N GLN A 68 6.09 4.06 -0.31
CA GLN A 68 7.45 3.92 0.21
C GLN A 68 7.46 3.43 1.67
N ARG A 69 6.57 3.96 2.52
CA ARG A 69 6.37 3.48 3.90
C ARG A 69 6.01 2.00 3.92
N LEU A 70 5.03 1.58 3.11
CA LEU A 70 4.57 0.20 3.03
C LEU A 70 5.64 -0.75 2.46
N ALA A 71 6.50 -0.29 1.54
CA ALA A 71 7.60 -1.10 1.04
C ALA A 71 8.59 -1.52 2.15
N GLN A 72 8.74 -0.69 3.18
CA GLN A 72 9.59 -0.93 4.35
C GLN A 72 8.85 -1.68 5.48
N ALA A 73 7.53 -1.84 5.39
CA ALA A 73 6.74 -2.49 6.41
C ALA A 73 7.04 -4.00 6.50
N SER A 74 6.92 -4.56 7.70
CA SER A 74 6.99 -6.01 7.90
C SER A 74 5.83 -6.75 7.22
N ASP A 75 5.99 -8.05 6.98
CA ASP A 75 4.91 -8.88 6.42
C ASP A 75 3.65 -8.87 7.30
N ALA A 76 3.82 -8.86 8.64
CA ALA A 76 2.72 -8.76 9.58
C ALA A 76 1.91 -7.47 9.39
N GLN A 77 2.60 -6.35 9.24
CA GLN A 77 1.97 -5.05 9.02
C GLN A 77 1.25 -5.02 7.66
N LEU A 78 1.88 -5.53 6.59
CA LEU A 78 1.22 -5.58 5.28
C LEU A 78 -0.05 -6.43 5.30
N LEU A 79 -0.04 -7.58 5.99
CA LEU A 79 -1.22 -8.43 6.13
C LEU A 79 -2.35 -7.76 6.93
N ALA A 80 -2.01 -7.07 8.02
CA ALA A 80 -2.98 -6.31 8.81
C ALA A 80 -3.60 -5.15 7.99
N GLU A 81 -2.76 -4.43 7.23
CA GLU A 81 -3.20 -3.34 6.36
C GLU A 81 -4.10 -3.83 5.22
N ILE A 82 -3.82 -5.01 4.62
CA ILE A 82 -4.71 -5.64 3.63
C ILE A 82 -6.06 -5.98 4.26
N ALA A 83 -6.06 -6.61 5.43
CA ALA A 83 -7.29 -6.99 6.12
C ALA A 83 -8.15 -5.76 6.47
N ALA A 84 -7.50 -4.66 6.87
CA ALA A 84 -8.18 -3.39 7.15
C ALA A 84 -8.68 -2.66 5.90
N ALA A 85 -7.98 -2.83 4.76
CA ALA A 85 -8.36 -2.21 3.50
C ALA A 85 -9.54 -2.91 2.79
N GLY A 86 -9.98 -4.09 3.27
CA GLY A 86 -11.15 -4.80 2.75
C GLY A 86 -10.99 -5.25 1.31
N ALA A 87 -9.93 -6.00 1.00
CA ALA A 87 -9.79 -6.72 -0.28
C ALA A 87 -10.38 -8.13 -0.20
#